data_AF-A0A371IXS4-F1
#
_entry.id   AF-A0A371IXS4-F1
#
_cell.length_a   1.000
_cell.length_b   1.000
_cell.length_c   1.000
_cell.angle_alpha   90.00
_cell.angle_beta   90.00
_cell.angle_gamma   90.00
#
_symmetry.space_group_name_H-M   'P 1'
#
loop_
_entity.id
_entity.type
_entity.pdbx_description
1 polymer ?
#
loop_
_entity_poly.entity_id
_entity_poly.type
_entity_poly.pdbx_seq_one_letter_code
_entity_poly.pdbx_strand_id
1 'polypeptide(L)' 'MCKDIWDGSGYLPEVFHKWVDDSNGAFIGAFDNNRLVSFGKYSVLIDNQGWLEDLRRLSKY' A
#
# COMPACT_ATOMS: atom_id res chain seq x y z
N MET A 1 7.16 -11.72 9.14
CA MET A 1 7.66 -10.38 8.73
C MET A 1 7.85 -10.38 7.22
N CYS A 2 7.17 -9.46 6.52
CA CYS A 2 7.12 -9.28 5.08
C CYS A 2 8.47 -8.85 4.45
N LYS A 3 9.56 -9.58 4.68
CA LYS A 3 10.90 -9.18 4.21
C LYS A 3 10.98 -8.93 2.69
N ASP A 4 10.07 -9.54 1.92
CA ASP A 4 10.07 -9.47 0.46
C ASP A 4 9.11 -8.40 -0.14
N ILE A 5 8.26 -7.76 0.68
CA ILE A 5 7.42 -6.61 0.24
C ILE A 5 8.21 -5.31 0.42
N TRP A 6 9.04 -5.27 1.46
CA TRP A 6 9.73 -4.10 1.97
C TRP A 6 11.21 -4.28 1.73
N ASP A 7 11.64 -4.20 0.47
CA ASP A 7 13.08 -4.17 0.19
C ASP A 7 13.66 -2.89 0.81
N GLY A 8 14.74 -3.08 1.57
CA GLY A 8 15.14 -2.20 2.68
C GLY A 8 15.15 -0.69 2.40
N SER A 9 14.89 0.09 3.45
CA SER A 9 14.89 1.57 3.53
C SER A 9 13.69 2.34 2.94
N GLY A 10 12.59 1.66 2.61
CA GLY A 10 11.36 2.37 2.21
C GLY A 10 10.76 3.17 3.37
N TYR A 11 10.39 4.43 3.14
CA TYR A 11 9.66 5.34 4.05
C TYR A 11 8.28 4.80 4.52
N LEU A 12 7.89 3.64 4.01
CA LEU A 12 6.55 3.12 4.09
C LEU A 12 6.12 2.69 5.51
N PRO A 13 6.97 2.10 6.38
CA PRO A 13 6.62 1.92 7.80
C PRO A 13 6.33 3.24 8.52
N GLU A 14 6.97 4.34 8.12
CA GLU A 14 6.78 5.66 8.75
C GLU A 14 5.48 6.34 8.33
N VAL A 15 4.97 6.02 7.12
CA VAL A 15 3.73 6.60 6.58
C VAL A 15 2.56 5.63 6.57
N PHE A 16 2.77 4.36 6.93
CA PHE A 16 1.74 3.32 6.90
C PHE A 16 0.49 3.71 7.68
N HIS A 17 0.66 4.16 8.93
CA HIS A 17 -0.46 4.61 9.77
C HIS A 17 -1.20 5.78 9.12
N LYS A 18 -0.47 6.73 8.53
CA LYS A 18 -1.08 7.86 7.82
C LYS A 18 -1.92 7.41 6.63
N TRP A 19 -1.52 6.36 5.92
CA TRP A 19 -2.25 5.84 4.76
C TRP A 19 -3.46 4.99 5.15
N VAL A 20 -3.36 4.23 6.24
CA VAL A 20 -4.50 3.45 6.76
C VAL A 20 -5.58 4.38 7.34
N ASP A 21 -5.16 5.48 7.97
CA ASP A 21 -6.05 6.46 8.59
C ASP A 21 -6.52 7.55 7.60
N ASP A 22 -6.03 7.55 6.35
CA ASP A 22 -6.43 8.52 5.32
C ASP A 22 -7.84 8.21 4.80
N SER A 23 -8.79 9.08 5.13
CA SER A 23 -10.19 8.97 4.65
C SER A 23 -10.37 9.41 3.20
N ASN A 24 -9.38 10.07 2.58
CA ASN A 24 -9.44 10.60 1.22
C ASN A 24 -8.76 9.63 0.24
N GLY A 25 -9.16 8.37 0.27
CA GLY A 25 -8.55 7.32 -0.53
C GLY A 25 -8.83 5.95 0.03
N ALA A 26 -8.01 4.97 -0.36
CA ALA A 26 -7.95 3.70 0.35
C ALA A 26 -6.55 3.09 0.30
N PHE A 27 -6.22 2.40 1.37
CA PHE A 27 -5.12 1.45 1.43
C PHE A 27 -5.67 0.03 1.30
N ILE A 28 -5.29 -0.67 0.23
CA ILE A 28 -5.86 -1.98 -0.13
C ILE A 28 -4.74 -3.02 -0.13
N GLY A 29 -4.96 -4.13 0.57
CA GLY A 29 -4.08 -5.31 0.53
C GLY A 29 -4.75 -6.49 -0.16
N ALA A 30 -4.00 -7.24 -0.97
CA ALA A 30 -4.41 -8.55 -1.45
C ALA A 30 -3.75 -9.64 -0.61
N PHE A 31 -4.56 -10.61 -0.17
CA PHE A 31 -4.11 -11.71 0.68
C PHE A 31 -4.29 -13.05 -0.02
N ASP A 32 -3.27 -13.90 0.08
CA ASP A 32 -3.31 -15.31 -0.30
C ASP A 32 -2.97 -16.15 0.93
N ASN A 33 -3.81 -17.12 1.29
CA ASN A 33 -3.61 -17.99 2.47
C ASN A 33 -3.22 -17.23 3.75
N ASN A 34 -3.92 -16.13 4.05
CA ASN A 34 -3.67 -15.25 5.20
C ASN A 34 -2.30 -14.53 5.19
N ARG A 35 -1.61 -14.53 4.05
CA ARG A 35 -0.37 -13.78 3.81
C ARG A 35 -0.67 -12.62 2.87
N LEU A 36 -0.25 -11.42 3.24
CA LEU A 36 -0.29 -10.25 2.34
C LEU A 36 0.66 -10.50 1.16
N VAL A 37 0.16 -10.44 -0.07
CA VAL A 37 0.93 -10.69 -1.29
C VAL A 37 1.12 -9.47 -2.17
N SER A 38 0.23 -8.49 -2.06
CA SER A 38 0.38 -7.18 -2.68
C SER A 38 -0.37 -6.14 -1.87
N PHE A 39 -0.01 -4.88 -2.06
CA PHE A 39 -0.80 -3.77 -1.56
C PHE A 39 -0.77 -2.62 -2.57
N GLY A 40 -1.76 -1.75 -2.48
CA GLY A 40 -1.78 -0.49 -3.19
C GLY A 40 -2.40 0.61 -2.34
N LYS A 41 -1.98 1.84 -2.61
CA LYS A 41 -2.58 3.03 -2.03
C LYS A 41 -3.05 3.94 -3.15
N TYR A 42 -4.29 4.39 -3.07
CA TYR A 42 -4.76 5.48 -3.90
C TYR A 42 -5.36 6.58 -3.02
N SER A 43 -5.25 7.81 -3.50
CA SER A 43 -5.92 8.98 -2.91
C SER A 43 -6.86 9.62 -3.90
N VAL A 44 -7.91 10.24 -3.37
CA VAL A 44 -8.82 11.09 -4.13
C VAL A 44 -8.44 12.53 -3.85
N LEU A 45 -7.99 13.22 -4.90
CA LEU A 45 -7.63 14.63 -4.83
C LEU A 45 -8.88 15.52 -4.85
N ILE A 46 -8.69 16.79 -4.50
CA ILE A 46 -9.81 17.75 -4.30
C ILE A 46 -10.67 17.99 -5.54
N ASP A 47 -10.16 17.65 -6.72
CA ASP A 47 -10.81 17.73 -8.02
C ASP A 47 -11.34 16.38 -8.52
N ASN A 48 -11.52 15.41 -7.61
CA ASN A 48 -11.97 14.04 -7.88
C ASN A 48 -11.02 13.22 -8.78
N GLN A 49 -9.77 13.65 -8.95
CA GLN A 49 -8.77 12.81 -9.59
C GLN A 49 -8.29 11.71 -8.65
N GLY A 50 -8.23 10.48 -9.14
CA GLY A 50 -7.64 9.36 -8.43
C GLY A 50 -6.12 9.32 -8.67
N TRP A 51 -5.34 9.39 -7.61
CA TRP A 51 -3.89 9.27 -7.66
C TRP A 51 -3.46 7.91 -7.09
N LEU A 52 -2.81 7.09 -7.91
CA LEU A 52 -2.25 5.80 -7.48
C LEU A 52 -0.81 6.05 -6.97
N GLU A 53 -0.62 6.01 -5.66
CA GLU A 53 0.64 6.40 -5.02
C GLU A 53 1.67 5.28 -5.03
N ASP A 54 1.22 4.06 -4.76
CA ASP A 54 2.10 2.91 -4.77
C ASP A 54 1.27 1.66 -5.09
N LEU A 55 1.88 0.75 -5.84
CA LEU A 55 1.36 -0.56 -6.16
C LEU A 55 2.52 -1.53 -6.14
N ARG A 56 2.60 -2.37 -5.11
CA ARG A 56 3.68 -3.36 -4.98
C ARG A 56 3.11 -4.75 -4.93
N ARG A 57 3.73 -5.64 -5.71
CA ARG A 57 3.48 -7.08 -5.71
C ARG A 57 4.71 -7.80 -5.20
N LEU A 58 4.52 -8.82 -4.37
CA LEU A 58 5.58 -9.78 -4.06
C LEU A 58 6.09 -10.42 -5.35
N SER A 59 7.40 -10.36 -5.59
CA SER A 59 8.09 -10.94 -6.76
C SER A 59 7.80 -12.44 -7.00
N LYS A 60 7.35 -13.16 -5.96
CA LYS A 60 7.02 -14.59 -6.03
C LYS A 60 5.59 -14.93 -6.49
N TYR A 61 4.79 -13.91 -6.80
CA TYR A 61 3.44 -13.98 -7.38
C TYR A 61 3.39 -13.13 -8.66
#